data_AF-A0A3N1XMD2-F1
#
_entry.id   AF-A0A3N1XMD2-F1
#
_cell.length_a   1.000
_cell.length_b   1.000
_cell.length_c   1.000
_cell.angle_alpha   90.00
_cell.angle_beta   90.00
_cell.angle_gamma   90.00
#
_symmetry.space_group_name_H-M   'P 1'
#
loop_
_entity.id
_entity.type
_entity.pdbx_description
1 polymer ?
#
loop_
_entity_poly.entity_id
_entity_poly.type
_entity_poly.pdbx_seq_one_letter_code
_entity_poly.pdbx_strand_id
1 'polypeptide(L)'
;MDKLSNVVEVLKKTDWDTFTAEEKLITENVALLVNLLFNMRKIQLVLASGNETEPNKVNTEVVNKAISDSETFLNERGLAGEF
;
A
#
# COMPACT_ATOMS: atom_id res chain seq x y z
N MET A 1 9.76 19.81 -6.91
CA MET A 1 8.88 18.87 -7.64
C MET A 1 9.21 17.47 -7.14
N ASP A 2 8.20 16.64 -6.87
CA ASP A 2 8.41 15.23 -6.52
C ASP A 2 9.16 14.54 -7.69
N LYS A 3 10.09 13.63 -7.37
CA LYS A 3 10.91 12.90 -8.35
C LYS A 3 10.02 12.12 -9.30
N LEU A 4 8.96 11.47 -8.81
CA LEU A 4 8.04 10.72 -9.66
C LEU A 4 7.23 11.65 -10.58
N SER A 5 6.71 12.77 -10.06
CA SER A 5 6.04 13.79 -10.88
C SER A 5 6.97 14.34 -11.96
N ASN A 6 8.26 14.52 -11.68
CA ASN A 6 9.21 14.95 -12.70
C ASN A 6 9.39 13.90 -13.82
N VAL A 7 9.49 12.62 -13.48
CA VAL A 7 9.58 11.52 -14.47
C VAL A 7 8.35 11.47 -15.37
N VAL A 8 7.15 11.58 -14.78
CA VAL A 8 5.88 11.40 -15.48
C VAL A 8 5.42 12.67 -16.19
N GLU A 9 5.40 13.80 -15.49
CA GLU A 9 4.74 15.03 -15.97
C GLU A 9 5.68 15.92 -16.80
N VAL A 10 6.97 15.97 -16.43
CA VAL A 10 7.98 16.81 -17.11
C VAL A 10 8.70 16.03 -18.19
N LEU A 11 9.33 14.91 -17.83
CA LEU A 11 10.11 14.10 -18.75
C LEU A 11 9.24 13.24 -19.67
N LYS A 12 7.98 13.00 -19.30
CA LYS A 12 6.99 12.21 -20.05
C LYS A 12 7.50 10.82 -20.45
N LYS A 13 8.36 10.24 -19.61
CA LYS A 13 8.87 8.90 -19.84
C LYS A 13 7.71 7.91 -19.65
N THR A 14 7.48 7.09 -20.67
CA THR A 14 6.42 6.08 -20.70
C THR A 14 6.96 4.70 -21.04
N ASP A 15 8.09 4.63 -21.75
CA ASP A 15 8.82 3.40 -22.05
C ASP A 15 9.74 3.02 -20.89
N TRP A 16 9.46 1.89 -20.23
CA TRP A 16 10.20 1.38 -19.08
C TRP A 16 11.70 1.19 -19.35
N ASP A 17 12.08 0.86 -20.57
CA ASP A 17 13.48 0.60 -20.91
C ASP A 17 14.32 1.89 -20.95
N THR A 18 13.66 3.05 -20.99
CA THR A 18 14.31 4.37 -20.96
C THR A 18 14.54 4.91 -19.53
N PHE A 19 14.07 4.18 -18.52
CA PHE A 19 14.17 4.61 -17.13
C PHE A 19 15.56 4.31 -16.59
N THR A 20 16.13 5.25 -15.85
CA THR A 20 17.35 5.00 -15.06
C THR A 20 17.03 4.03 -13.93
N ALA A 21 18.07 3.43 -13.33
CA ALA A 21 17.89 2.54 -12.18
C ALA A 21 17.14 3.22 -11.02
N GLU A 22 17.40 4.51 -10.77
CA GLU A 22 16.70 5.27 -9.73
C GLU A 22 15.23 5.52 -10.09
N GLU A 23 14.93 5.85 -11.35
CA GLU A 23 13.56 6.05 -11.83
C GLU A 23 12.75 4.76 -11.78
N LYS A 24 13.37 3.60 -12.08
CA LYS A 24 12.74 2.29 -11.93
C LYS A 24 12.44 2.02 -10.46
N LEU A 25 13.42 2.21 -9.59
CA LEU A 25 13.29 1.96 -8.15
C LEU A 25 12.15 2.79 -7.52
N ILE A 26 12.10 4.10 -7.80
CA ILE A 26 11.03 4.95 -7.23
C ILE A 26 9.65 4.55 -7.78
N THR A 27 9.56 4.20 -9.07
CA THR A 27 8.29 3.77 -9.69
C THR A 27 7.82 2.45 -9.10
N GLU A 28 8.72 1.48 -8.92
CA GLU A 28 8.45 0.19 -8.27
C GLU A 28 7.99 0.40 -6.82
N ASN A 29 8.73 1.19 -6.04
CA ASN A 29 8.37 1.47 -4.64
C ASN A 29 6.97 2.08 -4.51
N VAL A 30 6.63 3.03 -5.38
CA VAL A 30 5.28 3.64 -5.38
C VAL A 30 4.21 2.62 -5.78
N ALA A 31 4.45 1.81 -6.81
CA ALA A 31 3.51 0.75 -7.20
C ALA A 31 3.27 -0.26 -6.06
N LEU A 32 4.33 -0.64 -5.34
CA LEU A 32 4.28 -1.53 -4.19
C LEU A 32 3.49 -0.91 -3.02
N LEU A 33 3.74 0.36 -2.69
CA LEU A 33 3.02 1.08 -1.65
C LEU A 33 1.53 1.21 -1.97
N VAL A 34 1.19 1.56 -3.22
CA VAL A 34 -0.20 1.62 -3.68
C VAL A 34 -0.87 0.25 -3.57
N ASN A 35 -0.19 -0.83 -3.92
CA ASN A 35 -0.73 -2.18 -3.77
C ASN A 35 -1.00 -2.55 -2.30
N LEU A 36 -0.08 -2.19 -1.38
CA LEU A 36 -0.27 -2.38 0.06
C LEU A 36 -1.52 -1.64 0.56
N LEU A 37 -1.61 -0.34 0.26
CA LEU A 37 -2.75 0.51 0.63
C LEU A 37 -4.07 0.01 0.02
N PHE A 38 -4.03 -0.45 -1.23
CA PHE A 38 -5.19 -1.00 -1.91
C PHE A 38 -5.69 -2.28 -1.22
N ASN A 39 -4.79 -3.14 -0.74
CA ASN A 39 -5.16 -4.33 0.01
C ASN A 39 -5.70 -3.98 1.40
N MET A 40 -5.17 -2.95 2.06
CA MET A 40 -5.71 -2.45 3.33
C MET A 40 -7.15 -1.92 3.19
N ARG A 41 -7.51 -1.34 2.04
CA ARG A 41 -8.89 -0.87 1.79
C ARG A 41 -9.92 -2.00 1.80
N LYS A 42 -9.52 -3.23 1.49
CA LYS A 42 -10.42 -4.40 1.42
C LYS A 42 -10.76 -4.95 2.80
N ILE A 43 -10.12 -4.45 3.86
CA ILE A 43 -10.37 -4.89 5.24
C ILE A 43 -11.74 -4.37 5.68
N GLN A 44 -12.63 -5.30 6.05
CA GLN A 44 -13.85 -4.96 6.76
C GLN A 44 -13.49 -4.65 8.22
N LEU A 45 -13.28 -3.36 8.54
CA LEU A 45 -12.90 -2.92 9.88
C LEU A 45 -13.97 -3.21 10.94
N VAL A 46 -15.24 -3.17 10.54
CA VAL A 46 -16.40 -3.25 11.45
C VAL A 46 -17.36 -4.34 10.99
N LEU A 47 -17.68 -5.23 11.91
CA LEU A 47 -18.78 -6.19 11.81
C LEU A 47 -20.04 -5.48 12.30
N ALA A 48 -20.97 -5.23 11.39
CA ALA A 48 -22.26 -4.66 11.72
C ALA A 48 -23.05 -5.63 12.61
N SER A 49 -23.67 -5.11 13.67
CA SER A 49 -24.60 -5.90 14.47
C SER A 49 -25.87 -6.20 13.66
N GLY A 50 -26.48 -7.36 13.89
CA GLY A 50 -27.72 -7.75 13.23
C GLY A 50 -28.98 -7.10 13.83
N ASN A 51 -28.84 -6.33 14.91
CA ASN A 51 -29.94 -5.68 15.61
C ASN A 51 -29.53 -4.27 16.07
N GLU A 52 -30.50 -3.35 16.15
CA GLU A 52 -30.26 -1.94 16.49
C GLU A 52 -29.84 -1.71 17.95
N THR A 53 -30.01 -2.73 18.80
CA THR A 53 -29.69 -2.69 20.24
C THR A 53 -28.25 -3.08 20.56
N GLU A 54 -27.57 -3.82 19.67
CA GLU A 54 -26.19 -4.23 19.85
C GLU A 54 -25.25 -3.26 19.11
N PRO A 55 -24.15 -2.84 19.73
CA PRO A 55 -23.13 -2.06 19.05
C PRO A 55 -22.40 -2.92 18.02
N ASN A 56 -21.93 -2.27 16.96
CA ASN A 56 -21.02 -2.89 16.00
C ASN A 56 -19.72 -3.34 16.69
N LYS A 57 -19.12 -4.41 16.18
CA LYS A 57 -17.87 -4.96 16.72
C LYS A 57 -16.73 -4.70 15.75
N VAL A 58 -15.54 -4.43 16.28
CA VAL A 58 -14.33 -4.37 15.45
C VAL A 58 -14.01 -5.79 14.98
N ASN A 59 -13.68 -5.93 13.70
CA ASN A 59 -13.22 -7.19 13.12
C ASN A 59 -11.74 -7.43 13.46
N THR A 60 -11.43 -7.67 14.73
CA THR A 60 -10.05 -7.77 15.23
C THR A 60 -9.26 -8.88 14.55
N GLU A 61 -9.90 -9.98 14.16
CA GLU A 61 -9.26 -11.09 13.44
C GLU A 61 -8.70 -10.63 12.09
N VAL A 62 -9.55 -10.05 11.23
CA VAL A 62 -9.12 -9.60 9.88
C VAL A 62 -8.16 -8.42 9.98
N VAL A 63 -8.37 -7.52 10.96
CA VAL A 63 -7.47 -6.40 11.20
C VAL A 63 -6.07 -6.89 11.59
N ASN A 64 -5.97 -7.79 12.57
CA ASN A 64 -4.67 -8.33 13.01
C ASN A 64 -3.98 -9.11 11.89
N LYS A 65 -4.74 -9.88 11.11
CA LYS A 65 -4.20 -10.56 9.93
C LYS A 65 -3.63 -9.56 8.93
N ALA A 66 -4.35 -8.49 8.63
CA ALA A 66 -3.88 -7.50 7.66
C ALA A 66 -2.66 -6.70 8.15
N ILE A 67 -2.55 -6.46 9.46
CA ILE A 67 -1.34 -5.91 10.08
C ILE A 67 -0.17 -6.87 9.85
N SER A 68 -0.33 -8.15 10.22
CA SER A 68 0.70 -9.17 10.03
C SER A 68 1.10 -9.32 8.56
N ASP A 69 0.14 -9.36 7.63
CA ASP A 69 0.41 -9.47 6.19
C ASP A 69 1.22 -8.24 5.69
N SER A 70 0.92 -7.05 6.21
CA SER A 70 1.61 -5.81 5.86
C SER A 70 3.03 -5.79 6.43
N GLU A 71 3.22 -6.21 7.68
CA GLU A 71 4.54 -6.35 8.31
C GLU A 71 5.39 -7.37 7.56
N THR A 72 4.84 -8.53 7.18
CA THR A 72 5.54 -9.53 6.36
C THR A 72 5.96 -8.92 5.02
N PHE A 73 5.05 -8.23 4.32
CA PHE A 73 5.35 -7.59 3.04
C PHE A 73 6.49 -6.56 3.14
N LEU A 74 6.49 -5.73 4.19
CA LEU A 74 7.55 -4.74 4.42
C LEU A 74 8.89 -5.41 4.74
N ASN A 75 8.88 -6.43 5.60
CA ASN A 75 10.09 -7.17 5.98
C ASN A 75 10.72 -7.93 4.80
N GLU A 76 9.93 -8.67 4.02
CA GLU A 76 10.40 -9.42 2.84
C GLU A 76 11.05 -8.52 1.77
N ARG A 77 10.68 -7.24 1.75
CA ARG A 77 11.20 -6.26 0.79
C ARG A 77 12.27 -5.34 1.37
N GLY A 78 12.66 -5.54 2.62
CA GLY A 78 13.65 -4.68 3.29
C GLY A 78 13.17 -3.24 3.47
N LEU A 79 11.86 -3.02 3.52
CA LEU A 79 11.23 -1.71 3.70
C LEU A 79 10.79 -1.46 5.15
N ALA A 80 11.07 -2.40 6.06
CA ALA A 80 10.74 -2.25 7.47
C ALA A 80 11.60 -1.13 8.09
N GLY A 81 10.94 -0.07 8.58
CA GLY A 81 11.59 1.08 9.20
C GLY A 81 12.01 2.22 8.24
N GLU A 82 11.70 2.09 6.95
CA GLU A 82 11.95 3.14 5.93
C GLU A 82 10.80 4.18 5.84
N PHE A 83 9.69 3.93 6.55
CA PHE A 83 8.49 4.78 6.58
C PHE A 83 8.06 5.09 8.01
#